data_AF-A0A7N0V619-F1
#
_entry.id   AF-A0A7N0V619-F1
#
_cell.length_a   1.000
_cell.length_b   1.000
_cell.length_c   1.000
_cell.angle_alpha   90.00
_cell.angle_beta   90.00
_cell.angle_gamma   90.00
#
_symmetry.space_group_name_H-M   'P 1'
#
loop_
_entity.id
_entity.type
_entity.pdbx_description
1 polymer ?
#
loop_
_entity_poly.entity_id
_entity_poly.type
_entity_poly.pdbx_seq_one_letter_code
_entity_poly.pdbx_strand_id
1 'polypeptide(L)'
;MAPKQPNTGLFVGLNKGHIVTKKDLNSRPSDRKGKTSKRVHFVRGLIREVAGFAPYEKRITELLKVGKDKRALKVAKRKLGTHKRAKRKREEMAGVLRKMRSAGVGDKKK
;
A
#
# COMPACT_ATOMS: atom_id res chain seq x y z
N MET A 1 19.62 6.00 1.05
CA MET A 1 19.40 7.02 2.10
C MET A 1 20.79 7.41 2.57
N ALA A 2 21.15 8.70 2.55
CA ALA A 2 22.49 9.13 2.96
C ALA A 2 22.75 8.71 4.42
N PRO A 3 23.99 8.32 4.79
CA PRO A 3 24.33 7.99 6.17
C PRO A 3 24.04 9.19 7.07
N LYS A 4 23.49 8.94 8.25
CA LYS A 4 23.18 10.00 9.22
C LYS A 4 24.50 10.61 9.69
N GLN A 5 24.65 11.91 9.50
CA GLN A 5 25.85 12.66 9.90
C GLN A 5 26.13 12.47 11.40
N PRO A 6 27.42 12.40 11.81
CA PRO A 6 27.78 12.26 13.21
C PRO A 6 27.31 13.47 14.01
N ASN A 7 26.99 13.24 15.28
CA ASN A 7 26.62 14.33 16.18
C ASN A 7 27.85 15.24 16.38
N THR A 8 27.65 16.55 16.52
CA THR A 8 28.72 17.55 16.59
C THR A 8 29.17 17.88 18.02
N GLY A 9 28.58 17.26 19.05
CA GLY A 9 28.90 17.57 20.45
C GLY A 9 28.31 18.89 20.96
N LEU A 10 27.64 19.66 20.09
CA LEU A 10 27.01 20.93 20.44
C LEU A 10 25.65 20.72 21.13
N PHE A 11 25.26 21.64 22.01
CA PHE A 11 23.95 21.62 22.71
C PHE A 11 22.78 22.04 21.80
N VAL A 12 23.04 22.78 20.73
CA VAL A 12 22.05 23.27 19.76
C VAL A 12 22.46 22.93 18.32
N GLY A 13 21.51 22.92 17.38
CA GLY A 13 21.72 22.58 15.97
C GLY A 13 21.12 21.23 15.52
N LEU A 14 21.19 20.94 14.22
CA LEU A 14 20.57 19.76 13.58
C LEU A 14 21.22 18.44 14.01
N ASN A 15 22.55 18.42 14.17
CA ASN A 15 23.35 17.26 14.59
C ASN A 15 23.81 17.38 16.05
N LYS A 16 23.03 18.07 16.88
CA LYS A 16 23.37 18.28 18.29
C LYS A 16 23.39 16.99 19.11
N GLY A 17 24.02 17.07 20.28
CA GLY A 17 24.11 15.98 21.24
C GLY A 17 25.50 15.34 21.29
N HIS A 18 25.69 14.49 22.29
CA HIS A 18 26.96 13.81 22.52
C HIS A 18 27.40 12.98 21.31
N ILE A 19 28.69 13.02 21.01
CA ILE A 19 29.30 12.23 19.94
C ILE A 19 29.26 10.76 20.39
N VAL A 20 28.42 9.95 19.73
CA VAL A 20 28.26 8.53 20.04
C VAL A 20 28.39 7.72 18.76
N THR A 21 29.18 6.65 18.81
CA THR A 21 29.26 5.64 17.76
C THR A 21 28.01 4.76 17.82
N LYS A 22 27.09 4.92 16.85
CA LYS A 22 25.86 4.12 16.82
C LYS A 22 26.17 2.71 16.32
N LYS A 23 25.71 1.70 17.08
CA LYS A 23 25.77 0.30 16.67
C LYS A 23 24.59 -0.04 15.78
N ASP A 24 24.84 -0.70 14.67
CA ASP A 24 23.78 -1.28 13.84
C ASP A 24 23.23 -2.53 14.54
N LEU A 25 21.99 -2.43 15.01
CA LEU A 25 21.27 -3.52 15.67
C LEU A 25 20.41 -4.27 14.65
N ASN A 26 20.39 -5.60 14.78
CA ASN A 26 19.49 -6.43 13.99
C ASN A 26 18.02 -6.10 14.34
N SER A 27 17.17 -6.01 13.32
CA SER A 27 15.74 -5.73 13.52
C SER A 27 15.08 -6.83 14.36
N ARG A 28 14.28 -6.40 15.34
CA ARG A 28 13.63 -7.30 16.29
C ARG A 28 12.53 -8.10 15.58
N PRO A 29 12.28 -9.36 15.97
CA PRO A 29 11.18 -10.13 15.41
C PRO A 29 9.81 -9.43 15.52
N SER A 30 9.58 -8.63 16.57
CA SER A 30 8.37 -7.82 16.77
C SER A 30 8.11 -6.83 15.62
N ASP A 31 9.16 -6.28 15.01
CA ASP A 31 9.07 -5.29 13.93
C ASP A 31 8.58 -5.92 12.62
N ARG A 32 8.57 -7.26 12.54
CA ARG A 32 8.09 -8.01 11.38
C ARG A 32 6.56 -8.14 11.35
N LYS A 33 5.86 -7.72 12.42
CA LYS A 33 4.39 -7.78 12.50
C LYS A 33 3.76 -6.96 11.37
N GLY A 34 2.86 -7.59 10.60
CA GLY A 34 2.18 -6.98 9.45
C GLY A 34 2.79 -7.32 8.09
N LYS A 35 3.97 -7.96 8.03
CA LYS A 35 4.51 -8.51 6.78
C LYS A 35 3.67 -9.72 6.33
N THR A 36 3.37 -9.79 5.03
CA THR A 36 2.62 -10.92 4.46
C THR A 36 3.57 -12.03 4.00
N SER A 37 3.32 -13.27 4.40
CA SER A 37 4.03 -14.46 3.89
C SER A 37 3.45 -14.92 2.56
N LYS A 38 4.21 -15.72 1.79
CA LYS A 38 3.77 -16.30 0.51
C LYS A 38 2.46 -17.09 0.66
N ARG A 39 2.34 -17.91 1.70
CA ARG A 39 1.13 -18.67 2.04
C ARG A 39 -0.07 -17.75 2.27
N VAL A 40 0.08 -16.70 3.07
CA VAL A 40 -1.03 -15.77 3.37
C VAL A 40 -1.44 -14.98 2.12
N HIS A 41 -0.50 -14.62 1.25
CA HIS A 41 -0.81 -13.97 -0.02
C HIS A 41 -1.65 -14.87 -0.93
N PHE A 42 -1.26 -16.15 -1.08
CA PHE A 42 -2.01 -17.14 -1.86
C PHE A 42 -3.43 -17.34 -1.33
N VAL A 43 -3.59 -17.58 -0.02
CA VAL A 43 -4.90 -17.77 0.61
C VAL A 43 -5.81 -16.54 0.43
N ARG A 44 -5.26 -15.32 0.58
CA ARG A 44 -6.03 -14.08 0.35
C ARG A 44 -6.44 -13.89 -1.12
N GLY A 45 -5.64 -14.39 -2.06
CA GLY A 45 -5.99 -14.42 -3.48
C GLY A 45 -7.20 -15.32 -3.74
N LEU A 46 -7.10 -16.57 -3.30
CA LEU A 46 -8.17 -17.58 -3.44
C LEU A 46 -9.50 -17.09 -2.86
N ILE A 47 -9.50 -16.55 -1.63
CA ILE A 47 -10.73 -16.04 -1.01
C ILE A 47 -11.37 -14.91 -1.82
N ARG A 48 -10.58 -14.03 -2.43
CA ARG A 48 -11.11 -12.93 -3.24
C ARG A 48 -11.72 -13.40 -4.55
N GLU A 49 -11.19 -14.46 -5.14
CA GLU A 49 -11.74 -15.07 -6.34
C GLU A 49 -13.10 -15.72 -6.03
N VAL A 50 -13.21 -16.42 -4.90
CA VAL A 50 -14.45 -17.09 -4.49
C VAL A 50 -15.52 -16.10 -4.01
N ALA A 51 -15.19 -15.18 -3.11
CA ALA A 51 -16.16 -14.27 -2.51
C ALA A 51 -16.48 -13.03 -3.38
N GLY A 52 -15.58 -12.67 -4.29
CA GLY A 52 -15.72 -11.49 -5.15
C GLY A 52 -15.57 -10.14 -4.42
N PHE A 53 -16.08 -9.08 -5.04
CA PHE A 53 -15.97 -7.70 -4.56
C PHE A 53 -17.22 -7.23 -3.82
N ALA A 54 -17.01 -6.44 -2.76
CA ALA A 54 -18.11 -5.79 -2.03
C ALA A 54 -18.79 -4.69 -2.89
N PRO A 55 -20.05 -4.32 -2.61
CA PRO A 55 -20.79 -3.34 -3.43
C PRO A 55 -20.10 -1.97 -3.57
N TYR A 56 -19.45 -1.48 -2.51
CA TYR A 56 -18.72 -0.22 -2.56
C TYR A 56 -17.43 -0.31 -3.40
N GLU A 57 -16.84 -1.50 -3.51
CA GLU A 57 -15.64 -1.77 -4.31
C GLU A 57 -16.00 -1.79 -5.79
N LYS A 58 -17.13 -2.42 -6.15
CA LYS A 58 -17.70 -2.38 -7.50
C LYS A 58 -17.95 -0.95 -7.98
N ARG A 59 -18.57 -0.12 -7.13
CA ARG A 59 -18.78 1.31 -7.42
C ARG A 59 -17.47 2.09 -7.61
N ILE A 60 -16.43 1.75 -6.85
CA ILE A 60 -15.09 2.36 -7.04
C ILE A 60 -14.51 1.94 -8.39
N THR A 61 -14.60 0.67 -8.77
CA THR A 61 -14.12 0.21 -10.09
C THR A 61 -14.86 0.87 -11.25
N GLU A 62 -16.16 1.07 -11.15
CA GLU A 62 -16.95 1.79 -12.17
C GLU A 62 -16.45 3.22 -12.34
N LEU A 63 -16.25 3.95 -11.23
CA LEU A 63 -15.73 5.31 -11.28
C LEU A 63 -14.31 5.39 -11.85
N LEU A 64 -13.47 4.40 -11.56
CA LEU A 64 -12.11 4.30 -12.12
C LEU A 64 -12.13 3.93 -13.61
N LYS A 65 -13.08 3.12 -14.09
CA LYS A 65 -13.25 2.84 -15.52
C LYS A 65 -13.58 4.10 -16.33
N VAL A 66 -14.37 5.00 -15.77
CA VAL A 66 -14.76 6.29 -16.37
C VAL A 66 -13.68 7.37 -16.19
N GLY A 67 -12.58 7.09 -15.47
CA GLY A 67 -11.50 8.06 -15.21
C GLY A 67 -11.82 9.12 -14.14
N LYS A 68 -12.86 8.92 -13.31
CA LYS A 68 -13.29 9.87 -12.26
C LYS A 68 -12.58 9.60 -10.93
N ASP A 69 -11.25 9.65 -10.90
CA ASP A 69 -10.42 9.26 -9.76
C ASP A 69 -10.68 10.07 -8.47
N LYS A 70 -10.92 11.37 -8.60
CA LYS A 70 -11.23 12.26 -7.46
C LYS A 70 -12.57 11.88 -6.81
N ARG A 71 -13.55 11.45 -7.60
CA ARG A 71 -14.85 10.97 -7.10
C ARG A 71 -14.71 9.58 -6.47
N ALA A 72 -13.95 8.68 -7.09
CA ALA A 72 -13.63 7.36 -6.53
C ALA A 72 -12.96 7.48 -5.15
N LEU A 73 -12.02 8.41 -5.01
CA LEU A 73 -11.36 8.70 -3.73
C LEU A 73 -12.33 9.24 -2.68
N LYS A 74 -13.25 10.14 -3.06
CA LYS A 74 -14.26 10.68 -2.14
C LYS A 74 -15.21 9.58 -1.63
N VAL A 75 -15.64 8.66 -2.50
CA VAL A 75 -16.44 7.49 -2.12
C VAL A 75 -15.66 6.57 -1.18
N ALA A 76 -14.41 6.25 -1.51
CA ALA A 76 -13.56 5.41 -0.68
C ALA A 76 -13.28 6.03 0.70
N LYS A 77 -13.05 7.35 0.77
CA LYS A 77 -12.87 8.07 2.04
C LYS A 77 -14.14 8.05 2.88
N ARG A 78 -15.33 8.26 2.28
CA ARG A 78 -16.60 8.16 3.00
C ARG A 78 -16.86 6.77 3.57
N LYS A 79 -16.41 5.70 2.89
CA LYS A 79 -16.60 4.31 3.34
C LYS A 79 -15.53 3.81 4.31
N LEU A 80 -14.26 4.21 4.14
CA LEU A 80 -13.12 3.72 4.94
C LEU A 80 -12.63 4.71 6.01
N GLY A 81 -13.19 5.92 6.04
CA GLY A 81 -12.89 7.00 6.98
C GLY A 81 -11.66 7.84 6.59
N THR A 82 -10.48 7.24 6.56
CA THR A 82 -9.21 7.99 6.43
C THR A 82 -8.69 8.08 5.00
N HIS A 83 -7.97 9.16 4.70
CA HIS A 83 -7.39 9.40 3.38
C HIS A 83 -6.33 8.36 2.99
N LYS A 84 -5.48 7.93 3.93
CA LYS A 84 -4.46 6.89 3.70
C LYS A 84 -5.09 5.55 3.30
N ARG A 85 -6.17 5.14 3.98
CA ARG A 85 -6.92 3.91 3.65
C ARG A 85 -7.63 4.04 2.31
N ALA A 86 -8.23 5.18 2.02
CA ALA A 86 -8.89 5.45 0.75
C ALA A 86 -7.92 5.38 -0.44
N LYS A 87 -6.74 6.02 -0.34
CA LYS A 87 -5.69 5.92 -1.37
C LYS A 87 -5.28 4.46 -1.59
N ARG A 88 -5.00 3.72 -0.51
CA ARG A 88 -4.64 2.30 -0.60
C ARG A 88 -5.70 1.47 -1.32
N LYS A 89 -6.98 1.70 -1.01
CA LYS A 89 -8.09 0.98 -1.64
C LYS A 89 -8.26 1.35 -3.11
N ARG A 90 -8.10 2.63 -3.46
CA ARG A 90 -8.12 3.10 -4.86
C ARG A 90 -7.03 2.41 -5.67
N GLU A 91 -5.79 2.38 -5.17
CA GLU A 91 -4.67 1.72 -5.85
C GLU A 91 -4.90 0.22 -6.02
N GLU A 92 -5.49 -0.43 -5.01
CA GLU A 92 -5.87 -1.84 -5.10
C GLU A 92 -6.88 -2.08 -6.23
N MET A 93 -7.96 -1.29 -6.29
CA MET A 93 -8.97 -1.42 -7.35
C MET A 93 -8.41 -1.09 -8.75
N ALA A 94 -7.51 -0.10 -8.84
CA ALA A 94 -6.80 0.20 -10.09
C ALA A 94 -5.88 -0.95 -10.52
N GLY A 95 -5.24 -1.63 -9.56
CA GLY A 95 -4.47 -2.86 -9.78
C GLY A 95 -5.32 -4.00 -10.35
N VAL A 96 -6.52 -4.20 -9.80
CA VAL A 96 -7.48 -5.19 -10.32
C VAL A 96 -7.86 -4.89 -11.76
N LEU A 97 -8.20 -3.63 -12.09
CA LEU A 97 -8.54 -3.25 -13.45
C LEU A 97 -7.40 -3.50 -14.44
N ARG A 98 -6.15 -3.23 -14.03
CA ARG A 98 -4.97 -3.53 -14.86
C ARG A 98 -4.85 -5.03 -15.15
N LYS A 99 -5.02 -5.88 -14.12
CA LYS A 99 -5.00 -7.35 -14.29
C LYS A 99 -6.12 -7.85 -15.21
N MET A 100 -7.33 -7.32 -15.07
CA MET A 100 -8.46 -7.66 -15.92
C MET A 100 -8.20 -7.27 -17.39
N ARG A 101 -7.63 -6.08 -17.63
CA ARG A 101 -7.26 -5.63 -18.97
C ARG A 101 -6.17 -6.51 -19.59
N SER A 102 -5.14 -6.90 -18.84
CA SER A 102 -4.09 -7.77 -19.35
C SER A 102 -4.58 -9.19 -19.65
N ALA A 103 -5.49 -9.73 -18.83
CA ALA A 103 -6.07 -11.05 -19.06
C ALA A 103 -6.93 -11.07 -20.33
N GLY A 104 -7.82 -10.08 -20.51
CA GLY A 104 -8.72 -10.04 -21.67
C GLY A 104 -8.06 -9.78 -23.04
N VAL A 105 -6.75 -9.46 -23.07
CA VAL A 105 -5.96 -9.37 -24.32
C VAL A 105 -5.41 -10.74 -24.73
N GLY A 106 -5.15 -11.65 -23.77
CA GLY A 106 -4.64 -12.99 -24.04
C GLY A 106 -5.65 -13.90 -24.73
N ASP A 107 -6.92 -13.82 -24.33
CA ASP A 107 -7.99 -14.65 -24.91
C ASP A 107 -8.43 -14.23 -26.32
N LYS A 108 -8.10 -13.00 -26.76
CA LYS A 108 -8.41 -12.51 -28.13
C LYS A 108 -7.35 -12.86 -29.18
N LYS A 109 -6.20 -13.41 -28.77
CA LYS A 109 -5.08 -13.79 -29.64
C LYS A 109 -4.91 -15.30 -29.80
N LYS A 110 -5.89 -16.08 -29.33
CA LYS A 110 -5.97 -17.53 -29.54
C LYS A 110 -7.12 -17.86 -30.48
#